data_AF-A0A399EPM7-F1
#
_entry.id   AF-A0A399EPM7-F1
#
_cell.length_a   1.000
_cell.length_b   1.000
_cell.length_c   1.000
_cell.angle_alpha   90.00
_cell.angle_beta   90.00
_cell.angle_gamma   90.00
#
_symmetry.space_group_name_H-M   'P 1'
#
loop_
_entity.id
_entity.type
_entity.pdbx_description
1 polymer ?
#
loop_
_entity_poly.entity_id
_entity_poly.type
_entity_poly.pdbx_seq_one_letter_code
_entity_poly.pdbx_strand_id
1 'polypeptide(L)'
;MPFEGPGGNATAQAFARSLGVAPPSLAALLLPDLPWEGSYERVTGSLYTPGGARLALESTRAEWVLVGQTGEKGELALFLATPKETATARFTQPRLALRWLGSRLGLKPGPFEPDPRQEQDLARLAQGELEGVSRFPVPRALYEAALVLAKSGELKASLEPLPRPLVEFWTGLAAGKLLPAYEAMFDLQENRTALAQSQARKLAQGNALERIAAVMVLQAGKDPSWRAVARGLSEYAPEIAYGWEQRGFAALDEDRPDEAAQAFSRVLELLPKNRSAWTNLGWAQYLRGDKARSLRASLQSLRLGTDPTAMYNLGLVRALYGDFVGARAAYTRALESDEEGIYRLAIEDLQNSGDAHMSYWMGFLAERVGLLEQAKGYYRAFLEANPKHPLAGSARRALAQEGKLEVRLVALLLRPDGPDARPFRAGEVLFPQVRLVGSPYLSQQPLSVRLLDAQGGALAQASKKIAFRAFTTELEELAPGVKLPAEGRYVLEVRYGEAVVRQPLEALPASLARQLYVLGLEPRGSNGMPLLEVAELLGLEGDRLLLQKLEAEFKAAAPTAALNPRLSQPLKAGPYAGQSVAELLRKAERRVLEAFLRAAVQKPQLLGENDVVNAFVNWVQK
;
A
#
# COMPACT_ATOMS: atom_id res chain seq x y z
N MET A 1 9.80 28.61 -15.67
CA MET A 1 8.73 28.01 -14.85
C MET A 1 8.32 28.98 -13.75
N PRO A 2 7.12 28.84 -13.16
CA PRO A 2 6.74 29.61 -11.98
C PRO A 2 7.76 29.40 -10.86
N PHE A 3 7.85 30.31 -9.90
CA PHE A 3 8.69 30.11 -8.71
C PHE A 3 7.81 29.66 -7.54
N GLU A 4 8.33 28.76 -6.72
CA GLU A 4 7.69 28.32 -5.48
C GLU A 4 7.74 29.43 -4.43
N GLY A 5 6.75 29.45 -3.53
CA GLY A 5 6.71 30.35 -2.38
C GLY A 5 6.04 31.70 -2.63
N PRO A 6 5.93 32.55 -1.60
CA PRO A 6 5.13 33.77 -1.64
C PRO A 6 5.64 34.78 -2.66
N GLY A 7 4.78 35.26 -3.57
CA GLY A 7 5.14 36.23 -4.61
C GLY A 7 6.02 35.65 -5.73
N GLY A 8 6.22 34.33 -5.73
CA GLY A 8 7.05 33.63 -6.69
C GLY A 8 6.49 33.69 -8.11
N ASN A 9 5.17 33.53 -8.28
CA ASN A 9 4.53 33.53 -9.60
C ASN A 9 4.64 34.91 -10.27
N ALA A 10 4.35 35.98 -9.53
CA ALA A 10 4.46 37.37 -10.01
C ALA A 10 5.90 37.73 -10.35
N THR A 11 6.87 37.27 -9.55
CA THR A 11 8.30 37.48 -9.80
C THR A 11 8.75 36.76 -11.07
N ALA A 12 8.40 35.48 -11.21
CA ALA A 12 8.70 34.69 -12.41
C ALA A 12 8.06 35.32 -13.66
N GLN A 13 6.81 35.77 -13.56
CA GLN A 13 6.10 36.43 -14.66
C GLN A 13 6.75 37.76 -15.06
N ALA A 14 7.26 38.53 -14.10
CA ALA A 14 8.03 39.74 -14.39
C ALA A 14 9.39 39.43 -15.04
N PHE A 15 10.06 38.35 -14.63
CA PHE A 15 11.29 37.89 -15.31
C PHE A 15 11.00 37.52 -16.76
N ALA A 16 9.95 36.76 -17.00
CA ALA A 16 9.57 36.35 -18.35
C ALA A 16 9.29 37.54 -19.26
N ARG A 17 8.50 38.52 -18.77
CA ARG A 17 8.23 39.77 -19.51
C ARG A 17 9.50 40.57 -19.79
N SER A 18 10.37 40.71 -18.79
CA SER A 18 11.62 41.46 -18.93
C SER A 18 12.59 40.82 -19.93
N LEU A 19 12.61 39.48 -20.01
CA LEU A 19 13.46 38.73 -20.94
C LEU A 19 12.82 38.51 -22.32
N GLY A 20 11.54 38.83 -22.48
CA GLY A 20 10.81 38.59 -23.73
C GLY A 20 10.55 37.11 -24.01
N VAL A 21 10.29 36.31 -22.97
CA VAL A 21 10.07 34.85 -23.08
C VAL A 21 8.65 34.47 -22.67
N ALA A 22 8.29 33.21 -22.93
CA ALA A 22 6.97 32.68 -22.61
C ALA A 22 6.56 32.91 -21.14
N PRO A 23 5.28 33.23 -20.87
CA PRO A 23 4.75 33.28 -19.51
C PRO A 23 5.03 31.97 -18.77
N PRO A 24 5.56 32.01 -17.54
CA PRO A 24 5.90 30.78 -16.83
C PRO A 24 4.68 29.94 -16.48
N SER A 25 3.54 30.58 -16.22
CA SER A 25 2.26 29.89 -16.00
C SER A 25 1.78 29.12 -17.24
N LEU A 26 2.02 29.63 -18.45
CA LEU A 26 1.71 28.91 -19.69
C LEU A 26 2.68 27.74 -19.91
N ALA A 27 3.98 27.96 -19.68
CA ALA A 27 4.99 26.89 -19.81
C ALA A 27 4.75 25.75 -18.80
N ALA A 28 4.23 26.06 -17.62
CA ALA A 28 3.93 25.07 -16.58
C ALA A 28 2.89 24.03 -17.01
N LEU A 29 1.88 24.44 -17.80
CA LEU A 29 0.83 23.54 -18.27
C LEU A 29 1.34 22.39 -19.14
N LEU A 30 2.48 22.58 -19.78
CA LEU A 30 3.06 21.61 -20.70
C LEU A 30 4.32 20.96 -20.14
N LEU A 31 4.71 21.24 -18.89
CA LEU A 31 5.79 20.50 -18.26
C LEU A 31 5.32 19.04 -18.08
N PRO A 32 5.98 18.05 -18.69
CA PRO A 32 5.50 16.68 -18.63
C PRO A 32 5.78 16.06 -17.27
N ASP A 33 4.84 15.23 -16.82
CA ASP A 33 5.07 14.28 -15.75
C ASP A 33 6.08 13.22 -16.20
N LEU A 34 7.03 12.88 -15.32
CA LEU A 34 8.04 11.88 -15.62
C LEU A 34 7.44 10.46 -15.57
N PRO A 35 7.99 9.48 -16.30
CA PRO A 35 7.36 8.17 -16.51
C PRO A 35 7.39 7.22 -15.29
N TRP A 36 7.67 7.75 -14.10
CA TRP A 36 7.73 7.00 -12.85
C TRP A 36 6.91 7.71 -11.76
N GLU A 37 6.44 6.92 -10.80
CA GLU A 37 5.67 7.44 -9.67
C GLU A 37 6.49 8.46 -8.84
N GLY A 38 5.81 9.53 -8.42
CA GLY A 38 6.41 10.62 -7.66
C GLY A 38 7.32 11.54 -8.48
N SER A 39 7.34 11.42 -9.81
CA SER A 39 7.94 12.36 -10.77
C SER A 39 9.24 13.02 -10.28
N TYR A 40 9.27 14.34 -10.05
CA TYR A 40 10.44 15.07 -9.60
C TYR A 40 10.78 14.81 -8.13
N GLU A 41 9.78 14.63 -7.27
CA GLU A 41 9.92 14.40 -5.83
C GLU A 41 10.77 13.17 -5.56
N ARG A 42 10.53 12.08 -6.30
CA ARG A 42 11.24 10.81 -6.13
C ARG A 42 12.74 10.93 -6.39
N VAL A 43 13.13 11.67 -7.43
CA VAL A 43 14.51 11.63 -7.94
C VAL A 43 15.36 12.85 -7.57
N THR A 44 14.69 13.98 -7.36
CA THR A 44 15.34 15.28 -7.11
C THR A 44 14.80 15.98 -5.86
N GLY A 45 13.84 15.38 -5.15
CA GLY A 45 13.19 15.95 -3.97
C GLY A 45 12.09 16.95 -4.30
N SER A 46 12.25 17.75 -5.36
CA SER A 46 11.18 18.55 -6.00
C SER A 46 11.68 19.12 -7.32
N LEU A 47 10.77 19.70 -8.11
CA LEU A 47 11.11 20.49 -9.30
C LEU A 47 12.04 21.67 -8.98
N TYR A 48 11.93 22.26 -7.79
CA TYR A 48 12.61 23.49 -7.40
C TYR A 48 13.98 23.24 -6.76
N THR A 49 14.77 22.38 -7.40
CA THR A 49 16.13 22.03 -7.01
C THR A 49 17.07 22.11 -8.22
N PRO A 50 18.40 22.10 -8.03
CA PRO A 50 19.33 21.99 -9.15
C PRO A 50 19.04 20.77 -10.04
N GLY A 51 18.77 19.61 -9.43
CA GLY A 51 18.42 18.39 -10.16
C GLY A 51 17.05 18.48 -10.86
N GLY A 52 16.06 19.11 -10.22
CA GLY A 52 14.74 19.33 -10.81
C GLY A 52 14.82 20.22 -12.06
N ALA A 53 15.63 21.30 -12.01
CA ALA A 53 15.92 22.14 -13.16
C ALA A 53 16.58 21.36 -14.31
N ARG A 54 17.58 20.52 -13.99
CA ARG A 54 18.24 19.63 -14.96
C ARG A 54 17.24 18.68 -15.61
N LEU A 55 16.38 18.03 -14.83
CA LEU A 55 15.40 17.09 -15.38
C LEU A 55 14.33 17.77 -16.21
N ALA A 56 13.86 18.95 -15.78
CA ALA A 56 12.92 19.74 -16.56
C ALA A 56 13.51 20.17 -17.90
N LEU A 57 14.80 20.52 -17.94
CA LEU A 57 15.51 20.79 -19.19
C LEU A 57 15.50 19.57 -20.13
N GLU A 58 15.90 18.42 -19.62
CA GLU A 58 16.00 17.18 -20.42
C GLU A 58 14.64 16.63 -20.86
N SER A 59 13.60 16.76 -20.02
CA SER A 59 12.24 16.29 -20.33
C SER A 59 11.53 17.18 -21.34
N THR A 60 11.77 18.50 -21.29
CA THR A 60 11.17 19.47 -22.22
C THR A 60 12.00 19.70 -23.47
N ARG A 61 13.27 19.28 -23.47
CA ARG A 61 14.28 19.57 -24.51
C ARG A 61 14.40 21.08 -24.80
N ALA A 62 14.18 21.91 -23.78
CA ALA A 62 14.35 23.34 -23.87
C ALA A 62 15.85 23.70 -23.98
N GLU A 63 16.16 24.90 -24.48
CA GLU A 63 17.54 25.41 -24.53
C GLU A 63 18.07 25.80 -23.15
N TRP A 64 17.18 26.18 -22.25
CA TRP A 64 17.45 26.43 -20.84
C TRP A 64 16.14 26.38 -20.05
N VAL A 65 16.24 26.07 -18.76
CA VAL A 65 15.11 26.09 -17.83
C VAL A 65 15.51 26.86 -16.58
N LEU A 66 14.61 27.74 -16.14
CA LEU A 66 14.71 28.41 -14.86
C LEU A 66 13.54 28.00 -13.97
N VAL A 67 13.90 27.52 -12.78
CA VAL A 67 13.01 27.31 -11.63
C VAL A 67 13.58 28.09 -10.44
N GLY A 68 12.73 28.43 -9.48
CA GLY A 68 13.15 29.21 -8.33
C GLY A 68 12.25 29.02 -7.13
N GLN A 69 12.78 29.37 -5.96
CA GLN A 69 12.05 29.37 -4.69
C GLN A 69 12.19 30.74 -4.04
N THR A 70 11.08 31.25 -3.53
CA THR A 70 11.01 32.47 -2.75
C THR A 70 10.75 32.11 -1.30
N GLY A 71 11.70 32.42 -0.42
CA GLY A 71 11.54 32.20 1.01
C GLY A 71 10.61 33.24 1.64
N GLU A 72 10.21 32.99 2.89
CA GLU A 72 9.26 33.85 3.62
C GLU A 72 9.76 35.29 3.81
N LYS A 73 11.08 35.52 3.79
CA LYS A 73 11.67 36.85 3.92
C LYS A 73 11.97 37.50 2.56
N GLY A 74 11.47 36.91 1.47
CA GLY A 74 11.64 37.42 0.10
C GLY A 74 12.99 37.09 -0.53
N GLU A 75 13.81 36.23 0.11
CA GLU A 75 15.02 35.70 -0.49
C GLU A 75 14.68 34.77 -1.66
N LEU A 76 15.38 34.94 -2.76
CA LEU A 76 15.17 34.21 -4.00
C LEU A 76 16.32 33.24 -4.23
N ALA A 77 16.03 31.95 -4.27
CA ALA A 77 16.93 30.92 -4.76
C ALA A 77 16.57 30.59 -6.21
N LEU A 78 17.53 30.65 -7.12
CA LEU A 78 17.35 30.35 -8.54
C LEU A 78 18.22 29.17 -8.97
N PHE A 79 17.64 28.33 -9.82
CA PHE A 79 18.29 27.18 -10.41
C PHE A 79 18.12 27.26 -11.93
N LEU A 80 19.20 27.61 -12.63
CA LEU A 80 19.25 27.72 -14.08
C LEU A 80 19.92 26.48 -14.64
N ALA A 81 19.18 25.68 -15.41
CA ALA A 81 19.74 24.57 -16.17
C ALA A 81 19.91 24.96 -17.64
N THR A 82 21.07 24.63 -18.19
CA THR A 82 21.41 24.71 -19.62
C THR A 82 22.03 23.37 -20.04
N PRO A 83 22.13 23.05 -21.34
CA PRO A 83 22.78 21.82 -21.79
C PRO A 83 24.22 21.63 -21.29
N LYS A 84 24.89 22.71 -20.86
CA LYS A 84 26.28 22.68 -20.40
C LYS A 84 26.43 22.60 -18.88
N GLU A 85 25.57 23.29 -18.14
CA GLU A 85 25.72 23.42 -16.68
C GLU A 85 24.37 23.67 -15.99
N THR A 86 24.34 23.39 -14.68
CA THR A 86 23.28 23.85 -13.77
C THR A 86 23.87 24.87 -12.81
N ALA A 87 23.44 26.13 -12.90
CA ALA A 87 23.91 27.21 -12.05
C ALA A 87 22.90 27.49 -10.93
N THR A 88 23.40 27.63 -9.70
CA THR A 88 22.59 27.99 -8.52
C THR A 88 23.02 29.34 -7.99
N ALA A 89 22.06 30.20 -7.67
CA ALA A 89 22.34 31.50 -7.07
C ALA A 89 21.24 31.93 -6.11
N ARG A 90 21.61 32.70 -5.07
CA ARG A 90 20.69 33.26 -4.08
C ARG A 90 20.79 34.78 -4.08
N PHE A 91 19.64 35.44 -4.00
CA PHE A 91 19.53 36.89 -4.03
C PHE A 91 18.50 37.40 -3.04
N THR A 92 18.77 38.54 -2.43
CA THR A 92 17.76 39.29 -1.65
C THR A 92 17.06 40.35 -2.51
N GLN A 93 17.56 40.61 -3.72
CA GLN A 93 17.01 41.60 -4.65
C GLN A 93 16.74 40.95 -6.02
N PRO A 94 15.47 40.78 -6.42
CA PRO A 94 15.10 40.15 -7.69
C PRO A 94 15.70 40.83 -8.93
N ARG A 95 15.93 42.16 -8.89
CA ARG A 95 16.59 42.88 -10.00
C ARG A 95 18.03 42.44 -10.24
N LEU A 96 18.78 42.10 -9.18
CA LEU A 96 20.13 41.57 -9.31
C LEU A 96 20.09 40.15 -9.89
N ALA A 97 19.13 39.35 -9.45
CA ALA A 97 18.91 38.01 -9.97
C ALA A 97 18.57 38.02 -11.47
N LEU A 98 17.73 38.96 -11.91
CA LEU A 98 17.40 39.15 -13.33
C LEU A 98 18.62 39.59 -14.17
N ARG A 99 19.47 40.47 -13.65
CA ARG A 99 20.73 40.86 -14.32
C ARG A 99 21.70 39.68 -14.43
N TRP A 100 21.83 38.90 -13.36
CA TRP A 100 22.64 37.67 -13.34
C TRP A 100 22.15 36.69 -14.42
N LEU A 101 20.83 36.48 -14.49
CA LEU A 101 20.21 35.61 -15.48
C LEU A 101 20.43 36.11 -16.92
N GLY A 102 20.22 37.41 -17.17
CA GLY A 102 20.49 38.02 -18.47
C GLY A 102 21.95 37.84 -18.90
N SER A 103 22.90 38.05 -17.99
CA SER A 103 24.32 37.81 -18.25
C SER A 103 24.64 36.35 -18.58
N ARG A 104 23.99 35.38 -17.92
CA ARG A 104 24.21 33.94 -18.17
C ARG A 104 23.64 33.50 -19.51
N LEU A 105 22.50 34.07 -19.90
CA LEU A 105 21.79 33.71 -21.14
C LEU A 105 22.19 34.58 -22.34
N GLY A 106 23.02 35.61 -22.15
CA GLY A 106 23.33 36.59 -23.19
C GLY A 106 22.14 37.48 -23.58
N LEU A 107 21.14 37.61 -22.71
CA LEU A 107 19.95 38.42 -22.91
C LEU A 107 20.09 39.77 -22.21
N LYS A 108 19.53 40.83 -22.79
CA LYS A 108 19.46 42.17 -22.16
C LYS A 108 18.10 42.32 -21.47
N PRO A 109 18.02 42.25 -20.13
CA PRO A 109 16.73 42.36 -19.45
C PRO A 109 16.15 43.77 -19.60
N GLY A 110 14.86 43.85 -19.90
CA GLY A 110 14.08 45.09 -19.86
C GLY A 110 13.63 45.48 -18.44
N PRO A 111 12.60 46.34 -18.32
CA PRO A 111 12.02 46.72 -17.03
C PRO A 111 11.56 45.52 -16.18
N PHE A 112 11.71 45.62 -14.86
CA PHE A 112 11.27 44.60 -13.91
C PHE A 112 10.17 45.17 -13.00
N GLU A 113 8.94 44.68 -13.22
CA GLU A 113 7.71 45.14 -12.58
C GLU A 113 6.81 43.96 -12.17
N PRO A 114 7.04 43.34 -11.00
CA PRO A 114 6.14 42.31 -10.48
C PRO A 114 4.77 42.92 -10.12
N ASP A 115 3.67 42.20 -10.38
CA ASP A 115 2.31 42.59 -9.98
C ASP A 115 1.78 41.61 -8.93
N PRO A 116 1.92 41.90 -7.62
CA PRO A 116 1.45 41.01 -6.56
C PRO A 116 -0.06 40.74 -6.60
N ARG A 117 -0.84 41.63 -7.22
CA ARG A 117 -2.30 41.44 -7.35
C ARG A 117 -2.67 40.30 -8.28
N GLN A 118 -1.75 39.85 -9.15
CA GLN A 118 -1.94 38.72 -10.04
C GLN A 118 -1.38 37.40 -9.49
N GLU A 119 -0.79 37.39 -8.30
CA GLU A 119 -0.12 36.19 -7.77
C GLU A 119 -1.04 34.97 -7.77
N GLN A 120 -2.27 35.13 -7.28
CA GLN A 120 -3.26 34.05 -7.23
C GLN A 120 -3.75 33.63 -8.62
N ASP A 121 -4.02 34.58 -9.51
CA ASP A 121 -4.42 34.30 -10.90
C ASP A 121 -3.32 33.51 -11.62
N LEU A 122 -2.05 33.91 -11.48
CA LEU A 122 -0.91 33.22 -12.11
C LEU A 122 -0.71 31.80 -11.56
N ALA A 123 -0.90 31.60 -10.25
CA ALA A 123 -0.83 30.28 -9.62
C ALA A 123 -1.91 29.34 -10.17
N ARG A 124 -3.15 29.82 -10.27
CA ARG A 124 -4.28 29.08 -10.82
C ARG A 124 -4.08 28.73 -12.30
N LEU A 125 -3.59 29.70 -13.08
CA LEU A 125 -3.25 29.46 -14.49
C LEU A 125 -2.16 28.40 -14.66
N ALA A 126 -1.15 28.37 -13.79
CA ALA A 126 -0.10 27.35 -13.83
C ALA A 126 -0.61 25.93 -13.51
N GLN A 127 -1.73 25.83 -12.78
CA GLN A 127 -2.41 24.57 -12.45
C GLN A 127 -3.50 24.19 -13.47
N GLY A 128 -3.73 25.03 -14.48
CA GLY A 128 -4.75 24.79 -15.51
C GLY A 128 -6.16 25.27 -15.13
N GLU A 129 -6.31 26.02 -14.04
CA GLU A 129 -7.58 26.60 -13.63
C GLU A 129 -7.83 27.94 -14.32
N LEU A 130 -8.75 27.96 -15.28
CA LEU A 130 -9.08 29.18 -16.04
C LEU A 130 -10.33 29.90 -15.51
N GLU A 131 -11.14 29.23 -14.69
CA GLU A 131 -12.43 29.77 -14.24
C GLU A 131 -12.25 30.93 -13.26
N GLY A 132 -12.95 32.04 -13.45
CA GLY A 132 -12.84 33.21 -12.57
C GLY A 132 -11.51 33.98 -12.66
N VAL A 133 -10.56 33.56 -13.51
CA VAL A 133 -9.36 34.34 -13.81
C VAL A 133 -9.75 35.48 -14.75
N SER A 134 -9.58 36.72 -14.30
CA SER A 134 -9.99 37.91 -15.07
C SER A 134 -8.85 38.54 -15.85
N ARG A 135 -7.59 38.33 -15.44
CA ARG A 135 -6.39 38.95 -16.02
C ARG A 135 -5.39 37.90 -16.47
N PHE A 136 -5.42 37.57 -17.75
CA PHE A 136 -4.47 36.63 -18.34
C PHE A 136 -3.20 37.35 -18.81
N PRO A 137 -1.99 36.80 -18.56
CA PRO A 137 -0.74 37.42 -19.02
C PRO A 137 -0.54 37.29 -20.54
N VAL A 138 -1.24 36.35 -21.17
CA VAL A 138 -1.36 36.16 -22.64
C VAL A 138 -2.81 35.79 -22.96
N PRO A 139 -3.27 35.88 -24.23
CA PRO A 139 -4.66 35.57 -24.57
C PRO A 139 -5.13 34.22 -24.03
N ARG A 140 -6.35 34.19 -23.46
CA ARG A 140 -6.98 32.99 -22.87
C ARG A 140 -6.96 31.78 -23.82
N ALA A 141 -7.13 32.02 -25.12
CA ALA A 141 -7.08 30.98 -26.15
C ALA A 141 -5.77 30.16 -26.15
N LEU A 142 -4.64 30.74 -25.75
CA LEU A 142 -3.36 30.01 -25.66
C LEU A 142 -3.35 29.02 -24.49
N TYR A 143 -3.94 29.40 -23.35
CA TYR A 143 -4.12 28.48 -22.22
C TYR A 143 -5.07 27.33 -22.57
N GLU A 144 -6.17 27.64 -23.25
CA GLU A 144 -7.12 26.63 -23.72
C GLU A 144 -6.45 25.67 -24.72
N ALA A 145 -5.65 26.19 -25.65
CA ALA A 145 -4.89 25.36 -26.59
C ALA A 145 -3.83 24.49 -25.89
N ALA A 146 -3.10 25.03 -24.91
CA ALA A 146 -2.13 24.27 -24.13
C ALA A 146 -2.81 23.15 -23.30
N LEU A 147 -3.97 23.42 -22.69
CA LEU A 147 -4.73 22.41 -21.96
C LEU A 147 -5.27 21.30 -22.86
N VAL A 148 -5.73 21.63 -24.07
CA VAL A 148 -6.14 20.62 -25.06
C VAL A 148 -4.92 19.79 -25.46
N LEU A 149 -3.79 20.43 -25.76
CA LEU A 149 -2.57 19.74 -26.13
C LEU A 149 -2.09 18.77 -25.03
N ALA A 150 -2.09 19.19 -23.76
CA ALA A 150 -1.72 18.32 -22.65
C ALA A 150 -2.67 17.12 -22.47
N LYS A 151 -3.96 17.29 -22.75
CA LYS A 151 -5.00 16.27 -22.52
C LYS A 151 -5.16 15.28 -23.66
N SER A 152 -5.12 15.75 -24.91
CA SER A 152 -5.39 14.92 -26.09
C SER A 152 -4.23 14.87 -27.09
N GLY A 153 -3.15 15.62 -26.86
CA GLY A 153 -2.05 15.80 -27.82
C GLY A 153 -2.45 16.52 -29.10
N GLU A 154 -3.67 17.04 -29.19
CA GLU A 154 -4.15 17.80 -30.35
C GLU A 154 -3.71 19.26 -30.27
N LEU A 155 -3.02 19.73 -31.31
CA LEU A 155 -2.66 21.14 -31.45
C LEU A 155 -3.76 21.92 -32.18
N LYS A 156 -4.61 22.63 -31.43
CA LYS A 156 -5.74 23.41 -31.98
C LYS A 156 -5.40 24.83 -32.44
N ALA A 157 -4.27 25.38 -31.98
CA ALA A 157 -3.81 26.72 -32.32
C ALA A 157 -2.29 26.80 -32.22
N SER A 158 -1.69 27.85 -32.82
CA SER A 158 -0.28 28.16 -32.59
C SER A 158 -0.03 28.45 -31.12
N LEU A 159 1.05 27.88 -30.57
CA LEU A 159 1.50 28.06 -29.20
C LEU A 159 2.80 28.87 -29.12
N GLU A 160 3.10 29.72 -30.11
CA GLU A 160 4.11 30.79 -29.94
C GLU A 160 3.65 31.66 -28.75
N PRO A 161 4.40 31.76 -27.62
CA PRO A 161 5.86 31.78 -27.48
C PRO A 161 6.54 30.51 -26.87
N LEU A 162 5.85 29.38 -26.77
CA LEU A 162 6.41 28.16 -26.17
C LEU A 162 7.51 27.52 -27.04
N PRO A 163 8.51 26.84 -26.43
CA PRO A 163 9.53 26.13 -27.18
C PRO A 163 8.93 25.05 -28.08
N ARG A 164 9.34 25.05 -29.35
CA ARG A 164 8.91 24.04 -30.33
C ARG A 164 9.13 22.59 -29.85
N PRO A 165 10.27 22.21 -29.24
CA PRO A 165 10.47 20.84 -28.75
C PRO A 165 9.43 20.40 -27.71
N LEU A 166 8.91 21.33 -26.90
CA LEU A 166 7.89 21.05 -25.91
C LEU A 166 6.54 20.74 -26.55
N VAL A 167 6.16 21.50 -27.59
CA VAL A 167 4.93 21.25 -28.37
C VAL A 167 5.05 19.94 -29.15
N GLU A 168 6.23 19.67 -29.72
CA GLU A 168 6.52 18.43 -30.44
C GLU A 168 6.48 17.19 -29.55
N PHE A 169 6.90 17.31 -28.28
CA PHE A 169 6.76 16.24 -27.29
C PHE A 169 5.30 15.77 -27.14
N TRP A 170 4.37 16.70 -26.91
CA TRP A 170 2.97 16.37 -26.67
C TRP A 170 2.23 15.89 -27.93
N THR A 171 2.50 16.51 -29.07
CA THR A 171 1.94 16.04 -30.36
C THR A 171 2.50 14.68 -30.77
N GLY A 172 3.78 14.41 -30.45
CA GLY A 172 4.42 13.11 -30.64
C GLY A 172 3.80 12.02 -29.76
N LEU A 173 3.49 12.35 -28.50
CA LEU A 173 2.84 11.44 -27.55
C LEU A 173 1.50 10.91 -28.10
N ALA A 174 0.63 11.78 -28.61
CA ALA A 174 -0.65 11.35 -29.23
C ALA A 174 -0.45 10.55 -30.52
N ALA A 175 0.64 10.78 -31.24
CA ALA A 175 1.02 9.99 -32.40
C ALA A 175 1.72 8.66 -32.05
N GLY A 176 1.81 8.29 -30.77
CA GLY A 176 2.48 7.08 -30.29
C GLY A 176 4.01 7.14 -30.37
N LYS A 177 4.61 8.32 -30.54
CA LYS A 177 6.06 8.53 -30.62
C LYS A 177 6.59 8.98 -29.27
N LEU A 178 6.69 8.02 -28.34
CA LEU A 178 7.22 8.25 -27.00
C LEU A 178 8.71 8.60 -27.02
N LEU A 179 9.14 9.37 -26.01
CA LEU A 179 10.57 9.46 -25.71
C LEU A 179 11.09 8.08 -25.25
N PRO A 180 12.33 7.72 -25.57
CA PRO A 180 12.86 6.38 -25.26
C PRO A 180 12.74 5.99 -23.77
N ALA A 181 12.92 6.95 -22.86
CA ALA A 181 12.73 6.74 -21.43
C ALA A 181 11.28 6.37 -21.04
N TYR A 182 10.29 6.97 -21.70
CA TYR A 182 8.87 6.67 -21.47
C TYR A 182 8.49 5.32 -22.06
N GLU A 183 9.00 5.01 -23.26
CA GLU A 183 8.79 3.71 -23.91
C GLU A 183 9.29 2.57 -23.03
N ALA A 184 10.52 2.66 -22.50
CA ALA A 184 11.09 1.62 -21.65
C ALA A 184 10.32 1.42 -20.33
N MET A 185 9.84 2.51 -19.72
CA MET A 185 9.03 2.44 -18.50
C MET A 185 7.63 1.88 -18.77
N PHE A 186 7.03 2.23 -19.91
CA PHE A 186 5.74 1.69 -20.34
C PHE A 186 5.83 0.19 -20.62
N ASP A 187 6.86 -0.26 -21.34
CA ASP A 187 7.10 -1.68 -21.57
C ASP A 187 7.34 -2.45 -20.27
N LEU A 188 7.98 -1.84 -19.27
CA LEU A 188 8.11 -2.42 -17.93
C LEU A 188 6.74 -2.58 -17.24
N GLN A 189 5.87 -1.57 -17.30
CA GLN A 189 4.52 -1.62 -16.73
C GLN A 189 3.63 -2.67 -17.41
N GLU A 190 3.78 -2.85 -18.72
CA GLU A 190 3.11 -3.88 -19.52
C GLU A 190 3.75 -5.28 -19.36
N ASN A 191 4.63 -5.47 -18.37
CA ASN A 191 5.36 -6.71 -18.09
C ASN A 191 6.26 -7.23 -19.25
N ARG A 192 6.62 -6.38 -20.22
CA ARG A 192 7.53 -6.71 -21.33
C ARG A 192 9.00 -6.54 -20.93
N THR A 193 9.37 -7.17 -19.82
CA THR A 193 10.65 -6.95 -19.11
C THR A 193 11.89 -7.10 -19.99
N ALA A 194 11.94 -8.10 -20.88
CA ALA A 194 13.11 -8.33 -21.74
C ALA A 194 13.31 -7.21 -22.77
N LEU A 195 12.21 -6.66 -23.30
CA LEU A 195 12.25 -5.54 -24.23
C LEU A 195 12.67 -4.26 -23.51
N ALA A 196 12.03 -3.99 -22.36
CA ALA A 196 12.35 -2.86 -21.50
C ALA A 196 13.84 -2.86 -21.10
N GLN A 197 14.39 -4.00 -20.68
CA GLN A 197 15.82 -4.13 -20.35
C GLN A 197 16.73 -3.89 -21.57
N SER A 198 16.36 -4.40 -22.74
CA SER A 198 17.11 -4.18 -23.98
C SER A 198 17.17 -2.70 -24.36
N GLN A 199 16.05 -1.98 -24.24
CA GLN A 199 15.98 -0.54 -24.41
C GLN A 199 16.83 0.17 -23.33
N ALA A 200 16.64 -0.16 -22.05
CA ALA A 200 17.34 0.43 -20.92
C ALA A 200 18.87 0.38 -21.04
N ARG A 201 19.43 -0.72 -21.56
CA ARG A 201 20.88 -0.81 -21.82
C ARG A 201 21.37 0.18 -22.88
N LYS A 202 20.54 0.55 -23.85
CA LYS A 202 20.85 1.60 -24.83
C LYS A 202 20.76 2.99 -24.20
N LEU A 203 19.80 3.18 -23.29
CA LEU A 203 19.59 4.42 -22.53
C LEU A 203 20.68 4.69 -21.49
N ALA A 204 21.47 3.67 -21.11
CA ALA A 204 22.52 3.76 -20.11
C ALA A 204 23.56 4.87 -20.37
N GLN A 205 23.75 5.27 -21.63
CA GLN A 205 24.68 6.34 -22.03
C GLN A 205 23.99 7.64 -22.44
N GLY A 206 22.66 7.69 -22.32
CA GLY A 206 21.81 8.80 -22.70
C GLY A 206 21.91 10.02 -21.77
N ASN A 207 20.91 10.89 -21.82
CA ASN A 207 20.80 12.02 -20.90
C ASN A 207 20.36 11.58 -19.49
N ALA A 208 20.16 12.53 -18.59
CA ALA A 208 19.78 12.23 -17.21
C ALA A 208 18.44 11.48 -17.10
N LEU A 209 17.43 11.88 -17.87
CA LEU A 209 16.10 11.25 -17.91
C LEU A 209 16.21 9.78 -18.35
N GLU A 210 16.97 9.52 -19.43
CA GLU A 210 17.20 8.20 -19.98
C GLU A 210 17.98 7.29 -19.02
N ARG A 211 19.02 7.82 -18.37
CA ARG A 211 19.80 7.08 -17.37
C ARG A 211 18.99 6.72 -16.13
N ILE A 212 18.11 7.61 -15.65
CA ILE A 212 17.22 7.31 -14.53
C ILE A 212 16.27 6.17 -14.90
N ALA A 213 15.60 6.27 -16.05
CA ALA A 213 14.73 5.21 -16.54
C ALA A 213 15.51 3.88 -16.70
N ALA A 214 16.73 3.94 -17.23
CA ALA A 214 17.58 2.77 -17.34
C ALA A 214 17.89 2.12 -15.99
N VAL A 215 18.25 2.90 -14.96
CA VAL A 215 18.49 2.37 -13.61
C VAL A 215 17.23 1.68 -13.07
N MET A 216 16.06 2.33 -13.17
CA MET A 216 14.79 1.78 -12.67
C MET A 216 14.41 0.47 -13.36
N VAL A 217 14.48 0.44 -14.69
CA VAL A 217 14.12 -0.75 -15.49
C VAL A 217 15.09 -1.91 -15.23
N LEU A 218 16.39 -1.64 -15.18
CA LEU A 218 17.40 -2.68 -14.94
C LEU A 218 17.29 -3.23 -13.51
N GLN A 219 17.00 -2.40 -12.51
CA GLN A 219 16.73 -2.85 -11.14
C GLN A 219 15.48 -3.72 -11.06
N ALA A 220 14.38 -3.31 -11.69
CA ALA A 220 13.13 -4.08 -11.69
C ALA A 220 13.32 -5.48 -12.30
N GLY A 221 14.14 -5.57 -13.37
CA GLY A 221 14.51 -6.84 -13.97
C GLY A 221 15.74 -7.53 -13.35
N LYS A 222 16.21 -7.06 -12.19
CA LYS A 222 17.36 -7.61 -11.44
C LYS A 222 18.66 -7.73 -12.25
N ASP A 223 18.87 -6.85 -13.23
CA ASP A 223 20.07 -6.81 -14.07
C ASP A 223 21.18 -6.01 -13.38
N PRO A 224 22.31 -6.62 -12.99
CA PRO A 224 23.37 -5.96 -12.21
C PRO A 224 24.05 -4.79 -12.93
N SER A 225 23.86 -4.63 -14.24
CA SER A 225 24.40 -3.49 -15.00
C SER A 225 23.85 -2.13 -14.53
N TRP A 226 22.70 -2.11 -13.82
CA TRP A 226 22.15 -0.89 -13.21
C TRP A 226 23.17 -0.15 -12.34
N ARG A 227 24.10 -0.87 -11.69
CA ARG A 227 25.15 -0.30 -10.83
C ARG A 227 26.11 0.60 -11.60
N ALA A 228 26.51 0.17 -12.80
CA ALA A 228 27.35 0.97 -13.69
C ALA A 228 26.59 2.20 -14.22
N VAL A 229 25.30 2.04 -14.54
CA VAL A 229 24.44 3.16 -14.97
C VAL A 229 24.24 4.18 -13.85
N ALA A 230 24.05 3.74 -12.61
CA ALA A 230 23.91 4.60 -11.43
C ALA A 230 25.17 5.44 -11.18
N ARG A 231 26.36 4.81 -11.27
CA ARG A 231 27.65 5.54 -11.21
C ARG A 231 27.75 6.56 -12.34
N GLY A 232 27.46 6.17 -13.58
CA GLY A 232 27.46 7.08 -14.72
C GLY A 232 26.45 8.23 -14.61
N LEU A 233 25.27 8.00 -14.02
CA LEU A 233 24.29 9.06 -13.75
C LEU A 233 24.82 10.06 -12.72
N SER A 234 25.45 9.59 -11.64
CA SER A 234 26.03 10.48 -10.61
C SER A 234 27.17 11.34 -11.14
N GLU A 235 27.87 10.88 -12.18
CA GLU A 235 28.95 11.62 -12.87
C GLU A 235 28.40 12.58 -13.93
N TYR A 236 27.40 12.15 -14.69
CA TYR A 236 26.79 12.94 -15.76
C TYR A 236 25.95 14.10 -15.22
N ALA A 237 25.15 13.86 -14.17
CA ALA A 237 24.27 14.83 -13.55
C ALA A 237 24.45 14.82 -12.02
N PRO A 238 25.59 15.33 -11.51
CA PRO A 238 25.92 15.30 -10.07
C PRO A 238 24.95 16.08 -9.18
N GLU A 239 24.08 16.92 -9.77
CA GLU A 239 23.01 17.64 -9.11
C GLU A 239 21.74 16.80 -8.85
N ILE A 240 21.65 15.58 -9.40
CA ILE A 240 20.51 14.68 -9.20
C ILE A 240 20.80 13.71 -8.06
N ALA A 241 20.07 13.87 -6.95
CA ALA A 241 20.25 13.08 -5.74
C ALA A 241 20.06 11.57 -5.99
N TYR A 242 19.10 11.18 -6.83
CA TYR A 242 18.86 9.78 -7.17
C TYR A 242 20.10 9.06 -7.69
N GLY A 243 20.90 9.68 -8.56
CA GLY A 243 22.12 9.05 -9.08
C GLY A 243 23.10 8.68 -7.97
N TRP A 244 23.28 9.57 -7.00
CA TRP A 244 24.11 9.33 -5.81
C TRP A 244 23.50 8.28 -4.88
N GLU A 245 22.19 8.31 -4.67
CA GLU A 245 21.51 7.31 -3.85
C GLU A 245 21.69 5.90 -4.43
N GLN A 246 21.44 5.74 -5.72
CA GLN A 246 21.59 4.46 -6.41
C GLN A 246 23.06 4.02 -6.46
N ARG A 247 24.00 4.96 -6.62
CA ARG A 247 25.44 4.65 -6.47
C ARG A 247 25.77 4.16 -5.05
N GLY A 248 25.14 4.72 -4.03
CA GLY A 248 25.29 4.28 -2.64
C GLY A 248 24.80 2.85 -2.44
N PHE A 249 23.62 2.52 -2.96
CA PHE A 249 23.11 1.14 -2.94
C PHE A 249 23.99 0.17 -3.73
N ALA A 250 24.46 0.57 -4.92
CA ALA A 250 25.37 -0.24 -5.71
C ALA A 250 26.67 -0.54 -4.96
N ALA A 251 27.19 0.45 -4.23
CA ALA A 251 28.40 0.29 -3.42
C ALA A 251 28.16 -0.60 -2.20
N LEU A 252 26.99 -0.54 -1.54
CA LEU A 252 26.65 -1.47 -0.46
C LEU A 252 26.54 -2.91 -0.95
N ASP A 253 25.88 -3.14 -2.10
CA ASP A 253 25.78 -4.46 -2.74
C ASP A 253 27.16 -5.05 -3.10
N GLU A 254 28.12 -4.19 -3.45
CA GLU A 254 29.49 -4.54 -3.83
C GLU A 254 30.45 -4.61 -2.63
N ASP A 255 29.96 -4.46 -1.39
CA ASP A 255 30.75 -4.40 -0.15
C ASP A 255 31.84 -3.30 -0.18
N ARG A 256 31.48 -2.12 -0.70
CA ARG A 256 32.34 -0.92 -0.83
C ARG A 256 31.82 0.21 0.06
N PRO A 257 31.90 0.08 1.40
CA PRO A 257 31.21 0.97 2.32
C PRO A 257 31.79 2.40 2.35
N ASP A 258 33.07 2.59 1.97
CA ASP A 258 33.65 3.93 1.76
C ASP A 258 32.95 4.70 0.63
N GLU A 259 32.72 4.05 -0.51
CA GLU A 259 32.00 4.66 -1.63
C GLU A 259 30.53 4.91 -1.27
N ALA A 260 29.88 3.97 -0.57
CA ALA A 260 28.51 4.14 -0.12
C ALA A 260 28.37 5.37 0.81
N ALA A 261 29.27 5.51 1.78
CA ALA A 261 29.26 6.66 2.70
C ALA A 261 29.47 7.99 1.96
N GLN A 262 30.36 8.04 0.96
CA GLN A 262 30.54 9.23 0.12
C GLN A 262 29.26 9.53 -0.68
N ALA A 263 28.66 8.53 -1.31
CA ALA A 263 27.48 8.69 -2.13
C ALA A 263 26.26 9.17 -1.32
N PHE A 264 25.97 8.56 -0.16
CA PHE A 264 24.89 9.06 0.72
C PHE A 264 25.19 10.43 1.32
N SER A 265 26.47 10.78 1.55
CA SER A 265 26.82 12.14 1.95
C SER A 265 26.49 13.15 0.84
N ARG A 266 26.74 12.81 -0.43
CA ARG A 266 26.33 13.63 -1.59
C ARG A 266 24.81 13.79 -1.67
N VAL A 267 24.04 12.73 -1.41
CA VAL A 267 22.57 12.82 -1.33
C VAL A 267 22.16 13.84 -0.26
N LEU A 268 22.79 13.81 0.92
CA LEU A 268 22.48 14.71 2.03
C LEU A 268 22.94 16.15 1.80
N GLU A 269 23.97 16.38 0.99
CA GLU A 269 24.31 17.75 0.55
C GLU A 269 23.24 18.34 -0.36
N LEU A 270 22.64 17.52 -1.23
CA LEU A 270 21.57 17.94 -2.13
C LEU A 270 20.21 18.00 -1.42
N LEU A 271 19.93 17.03 -0.55
CA LEU A 271 18.68 16.84 0.17
C LEU A 271 18.95 16.61 1.68
N PRO A 272 19.22 17.68 2.46
CA PRO A 272 19.62 17.55 3.88
C PRO A 272 18.60 16.89 4.80
N LYS A 273 17.32 16.90 4.39
CA LYS A 273 16.19 16.33 5.13
C LYS A 273 15.78 14.94 4.61
N ASN A 274 16.58 14.31 3.74
CA ASN A 274 16.29 12.94 3.28
C ASN A 274 16.57 11.94 4.42
N ARG A 275 15.50 11.40 5.04
CA ARG A 275 15.58 10.45 6.16
C ARG A 275 16.27 9.15 5.76
N SER A 276 15.90 8.57 4.62
CA SER A 276 16.47 7.31 4.10
C SER A 276 17.99 7.44 3.90
N ALA A 277 18.45 8.56 3.33
CA ALA A 277 19.88 8.81 3.14
C ALA A 277 20.65 8.89 4.47
N TRP A 278 20.07 9.44 5.55
CA TRP A 278 20.68 9.40 6.88
C TRP A 278 20.77 7.98 7.43
N THR A 279 19.72 7.16 7.27
CA THR A 279 19.71 5.75 7.69
C THR A 279 20.78 4.94 6.97
N ASN A 280 20.86 5.08 5.64
CA ASN A 280 21.83 4.36 4.82
C ASN A 280 23.26 4.87 4.99
N LEU A 281 23.46 6.17 5.24
CA LEU A 281 24.76 6.69 5.67
C LEU A 281 25.17 6.06 7.01
N GLY A 282 24.23 5.92 7.95
CA GLY A 282 24.48 5.25 9.23
C GLY A 282 24.97 3.82 9.04
N TRP A 283 24.31 3.05 8.18
CA TRP A 283 24.71 1.70 7.83
C TRP A 283 26.09 1.65 7.15
N ALA A 284 26.32 2.49 6.15
CA ALA A 284 27.63 2.57 5.48
C ALA A 284 28.76 2.91 6.46
N GLN A 285 28.56 3.85 7.39
CA GLN A 285 29.57 4.17 8.40
C GLN A 285 29.80 3.03 9.40
N TYR A 286 28.76 2.23 9.71
CA TYR A 286 28.91 1.03 10.52
C TYR A 286 29.80 0.00 9.83
N LEU A 287 29.56 -0.30 8.55
CA LEU A 287 30.37 -1.22 7.76
C LEU A 287 31.83 -0.76 7.60
N ARG A 288 32.08 0.56 7.56
CA ARG A 288 33.44 1.14 7.62
C ARG A 288 34.13 0.99 8.98
N GLY A 289 33.40 0.57 10.02
CA GLY A 289 33.87 0.53 11.41
C GLY A 289 33.74 1.85 12.17
N ASP A 290 33.25 2.93 11.56
CA ASP A 290 33.00 4.22 12.22
C ASP A 290 31.63 4.23 12.94
N LYS A 291 31.59 3.48 14.03
CA LYS A 291 30.40 3.35 14.89
C LYS A 291 29.92 4.71 15.42
N ALA A 292 30.80 5.69 15.62
CA ALA A 292 30.44 7.01 16.14
C ALA A 292 29.69 7.86 15.09
N ARG A 293 30.11 7.82 13.83
CA ARG A 293 29.36 8.44 12.73
C ARG A 293 28.08 7.68 12.43
N SER A 294 28.08 6.35 12.52
CA SER A 294 26.87 5.54 12.40
C SER A 294 25.79 5.96 13.42
N LEU A 295 26.16 6.02 14.70
CA LEU A 295 25.29 6.49 15.79
C LEU A 295 24.69 7.87 15.48
N ARG A 296 25.52 8.84 15.06
CA ARG A 296 25.06 10.20 14.74
C ARG A 296 24.07 10.20 13.57
N ALA A 297 24.36 9.45 12.51
CA ALA A 297 23.50 9.39 11.33
C ALA A 297 22.14 8.73 11.63
N SER A 298 22.11 7.63 12.39
CA SER A 298 20.85 7.03 12.87
C SER A 298 20.03 8.01 13.72
N LEU A 299 20.68 8.75 14.63
CA LEU A 299 20.01 9.78 15.42
C LEU A 299 19.47 10.92 14.52
N GLN A 300 20.21 11.36 13.49
CA GLN A 300 19.71 12.35 12.53
C GLN A 300 18.44 11.88 11.82
N SER A 301 18.45 10.64 11.31
CA SER A 301 17.29 10.02 10.67
C SER A 301 16.07 10.07 11.59
N LEU A 302 16.23 9.63 12.84
CA LEU A 302 15.16 9.60 13.83
C LEU A 302 14.68 10.98 14.29
N ARG A 303 15.47 12.05 14.11
CA ARG A 303 15.02 13.44 14.30
C ARG A 303 14.10 13.92 13.18
N LEU A 304 14.26 13.38 11.97
CA LEU A 304 13.41 13.69 10.83
C LEU A 304 12.11 12.87 10.84
N GLY A 305 12.07 11.76 11.60
CA GLY A 305 10.88 11.03 11.99
C GLY A 305 11.13 9.53 12.17
N THR A 306 10.07 8.75 12.44
CA THR A 306 10.17 7.32 12.73
C THR A 306 10.70 6.52 11.55
N ASP A 307 11.68 5.65 11.80
CA ASP A 307 12.27 4.73 10.83
C ASP A 307 12.74 3.48 11.59
N PRO A 308 12.05 2.33 11.46
CA PRO A 308 12.42 1.09 12.15
C PRO A 308 13.83 0.63 11.82
N THR A 309 14.27 0.76 10.57
CA THR A 309 15.63 0.40 10.13
C THR A 309 16.67 1.25 10.83
N ALA A 310 16.46 2.55 10.93
CA ALA A 310 17.36 3.43 11.68
C ALA A 310 17.39 3.08 13.19
N MET A 311 16.26 2.63 13.76
CA MET A 311 16.20 2.15 15.16
C MET A 311 16.93 0.81 15.35
N TYR A 312 16.83 -0.13 14.41
CA TYR A 312 17.62 -1.37 14.45
C TYR A 312 19.13 -1.08 14.36
N ASN A 313 19.55 -0.20 13.43
CA ASN A 313 20.93 0.26 13.30
C ASN A 313 21.42 0.93 14.59
N LEU A 314 20.59 1.77 15.20
CA LEU A 314 20.89 2.41 16.48
C LEU A 314 21.06 1.37 17.60
N GLY A 315 20.19 0.36 17.64
CA GLY A 315 20.27 -0.75 18.60
C GLY A 315 21.58 -1.52 18.47
N LEU A 316 21.96 -1.87 17.24
CA LEU A 316 23.20 -2.59 16.92
C LEU A 316 24.43 -1.81 17.36
N VAL A 317 24.50 -0.53 16.99
CA VAL A 317 25.65 0.32 17.33
C VAL A 317 25.75 0.54 18.85
N ARG A 318 24.63 0.76 19.54
CA ARG A 318 24.62 0.90 21.01
C ARG A 318 25.02 -0.38 21.73
N ALA A 319 24.56 -1.54 21.24
CA ALA A 319 24.95 -2.84 21.76
C ALA A 319 26.48 -3.02 21.68
N LEU A 320 27.07 -2.73 20.52
CA LEU A 320 28.51 -2.80 20.29
C LEU A 320 29.33 -1.81 21.13
N TYR A 321 28.73 -0.70 21.57
CA TYR A 321 29.34 0.26 22.50
C TYR A 321 29.15 -0.11 23.99
N GLY A 322 28.41 -1.17 24.30
CA GLY A 322 28.08 -1.54 25.67
C GLY A 322 26.93 -0.76 26.29
N ASP A 323 26.25 0.12 25.53
CA ASP A 323 25.02 0.79 25.96
C ASP A 323 23.82 -0.16 25.81
N PHE A 324 23.75 -1.16 26.69
CA PHE A 324 22.72 -2.19 26.62
C PHE A 324 21.31 -1.65 26.94
N VAL A 325 21.22 -0.60 27.76
CA VAL A 325 19.93 0.03 28.08
C VAL A 325 19.40 0.76 26.85
N GLY A 326 20.24 1.57 26.19
CA GLY A 326 19.87 2.27 24.98
C GLY A 326 19.66 1.34 23.79
N ALA A 327 20.39 0.23 23.70
CA ALA A 327 20.18 -0.80 22.68
C ALA A 327 18.81 -1.46 22.84
N ARG A 328 18.46 -1.89 24.07
CA ARG A 328 17.15 -2.44 24.39
C ARG A 328 16.03 -1.47 24.02
N ALA A 329 16.17 -0.19 24.40
CA ALA A 329 15.17 0.83 24.07
C ALA A 329 15.02 1.03 22.54
N ALA A 330 16.13 1.03 21.80
CA ALA A 330 16.11 1.16 20.35
C ALA A 330 15.43 -0.04 19.67
N TYR A 331 15.80 -1.27 20.03
CA TYR A 331 15.19 -2.48 19.50
C TYR A 331 13.71 -2.63 19.86
N THR A 332 13.33 -2.27 21.08
CA THR A 332 11.90 -2.28 21.47
C THR A 332 11.10 -1.32 20.60
N ARG A 333 11.56 -0.08 20.44
CA ARG A 333 10.88 0.90 19.58
C ARG A 333 10.87 0.50 18.11
N ALA A 334 11.95 -0.13 17.63
CA ALA A 334 12.00 -0.66 16.27
C ALA A 334 10.86 -1.66 16.06
N LEU A 335 10.77 -2.68 16.92
CA LEU A 335 9.72 -3.71 16.89
C LEU A 335 8.29 -3.14 17.03
N GLU A 336 8.09 -2.10 17.82
CA GLU A 336 6.79 -1.42 17.96
C GLU A 336 6.32 -0.73 16.66
N SER A 337 7.28 -0.25 15.86
CA SER A 337 7.03 0.45 14.58
C SER A 337 7.22 -0.43 13.34
N ASP A 338 7.63 -1.68 13.51
CA ASP A 338 7.97 -2.61 12.43
C ASP A 338 6.72 -3.38 11.98
N GLU A 339 6.07 -2.87 10.94
CA GLU A 339 4.89 -3.50 10.34
C GLU A 339 5.25 -4.51 9.22
N GLU A 340 6.44 -4.38 8.63
CA GLU A 340 6.87 -5.17 7.46
C GLU A 340 7.73 -6.40 7.84
N GLY A 341 8.06 -6.52 9.12
CA GLY A 341 8.90 -7.60 9.63
C GLY A 341 10.38 -7.43 9.26
N ILE A 342 10.87 -6.18 9.30
CA ILE A 342 12.25 -5.75 9.10
C ILE A 342 13.19 -6.41 10.12
N TYR A 343 12.69 -6.80 11.31
CA TYR A 343 13.44 -7.53 12.32
C TYR A 343 14.23 -8.74 11.79
N ARG A 344 13.77 -9.37 10.70
CA ARG A 344 14.48 -10.48 10.05
C ARG A 344 15.84 -10.04 9.52
N LEU A 345 15.89 -8.91 8.80
CA LEU A 345 17.12 -8.30 8.33
C LEU A 345 18.01 -7.87 9.51
N ALA A 346 17.39 -7.30 10.56
CA ALA A 346 18.15 -6.91 11.75
C ALA A 346 18.81 -8.12 12.47
N ILE A 347 18.15 -9.29 12.49
CA ILE A 347 18.75 -10.54 13.02
C ILE A 347 19.90 -11.00 12.12
N GLU A 348 19.74 -10.94 10.80
CA GLU A 348 20.81 -11.25 9.84
C GLU A 348 22.01 -10.30 10.00
N ASP A 349 21.78 -9.00 10.14
CA ASP A 349 22.82 -7.99 10.37
C ASP A 349 23.58 -8.23 11.69
N LEU A 350 22.84 -8.62 12.75
CA LEU A 350 23.43 -9.00 14.03
C LEU A 350 24.30 -10.24 13.90
N GLN A 351 23.86 -11.24 13.14
CA GLN A 351 24.64 -12.44 12.86
C GLN A 351 25.91 -12.11 12.06
N ASN A 352 25.79 -11.25 11.04
CA ASN A 352 26.89 -10.85 10.15
C ASN A 352 27.94 -9.97 10.85
N SER A 353 27.63 -9.36 11.99
CA SER A 353 28.62 -8.62 12.78
C SER A 353 29.79 -9.49 13.27
N GLY A 354 29.62 -10.82 13.32
CA GLY A 354 30.62 -11.77 13.81
C GLY A 354 30.89 -11.70 15.31
N ASP A 355 30.18 -10.86 16.06
CA ASP A 355 30.39 -10.68 17.48
C ASP A 355 29.47 -11.60 18.31
N ALA A 356 30.08 -12.51 19.06
CA ALA A 356 29.37 -13.53 19.84
C ALA A 356 28.37 -12.95 20.87
N HIS A 357 28.56 -11.70 21.32
CA HIS A 357 27.59 -11.09 22.24
C HIS A 357 26.31 -10.61 21.54
N MET A 358 26.30 -10.46 20.20
CA MET A 358 25.08 -10.15 19.43
C MET A 358 24.04 -11.27 19.51
N SER A 359 24.44 -12.51 19.82
CA SER A 359 23.51 -13.61 20.07
C SER A 359 22.49 -13.29 21.17
N TYR A 360 22.83 -12.46 22.14
CA TYR A 360 21.82 -11.97 23.08
C TYR A 360 20.73 -11.16 22.38
N TRP A 361 21.10 -10.25 21.48
CA TRP A 361 20.17 -9.36 20.79
C TRP A 361 19.35 -10.10 19.73
N MET A 362 19.94 -11.09 19.05
CA MET A 362 19.18 -12.02 18.19
C MET A 362 18.10 -12.75 19.00
N GLY A 363 18.45 -13.27 20.19
CA GLY A 363 17.50 -13.87 21.12
C GLY A 363 16.43 -12.89 21.60
N PHE A 364 16.82 -11.66 21.92
CA PHE A 364 15.92 -10.59 22.35
C PHE A 364 14.86 -10.26 21.29
N LEU A 365 15.28 -10.10 20.03
CA LEU A 365 14.38 -9.81 18.91
C LEU A 365 13.47 -11.01 18.64
N ALA A 366 14.04 -12.20 18.45
CA ALA A 366 13.33 -13.44 18.16
C ALA A 366 12.26 -13.76 19.21
N GLU A 367 12.57 -13.58 20.50
CA GLU A 367 11.63 -13.81 21.61
C GLU A 367 10.36 -12.95 21.47
N ARG A 368 10.53 -11.66 21.16
CA ARG A 368 9.43 -10.67 21.12
C ARG A 368 8.54 -10.82 19.90
N VAL A 369 9.03 -11.41 18.82
CA VAL A 369 8.23 -11.71 17.63
C VAL A 369 7.67 -13.14 17.65
N GLY A 370 7.84 -13.88 18.74
CA GLY A 370 7.28 -15.22 18.91
C GLY A 370 8.11 -16.36 18.32
N LEU A 371 9.36 -16.12 17.90
CA LEU A 371 10.30 -17.15 17.42
C LEU A 371 11.03 -17.82 18.60
N LEU A 372 10.27 -18.38 19.55
CA LEU A 372 10.78 -18.76 20.88
C LEU A 372 11.88 -19.83 20.85
N GLU A 373 11.80 -20.82 19.96
CA GLU A 373 12.84 -21.86 19.86
C GLU A 373 14.14 -21.31 19.29
N GLN A 374 14.07 -20.43 18.29
CA GLN A 374 15.25 -19.71 17.79
C GLN A 374 15.84 -18.82 18.88
N ALA A 375 14.99 -18.09 19.61
CA ALA A 375 15.41 -17.24 20.73
C ALA A 375 16.19 -18.03 21.80
N LYS A 376 15.70 -19.20 22.21
CA LYS A 376 16.41 -20.09 23.14
C LYS A 376 17.77 -20.53 22.57
N GLY A 377 17.82 -20.88 21.29
CA GLY A 377 19.08 -21.21 20.61
C GLY A 377 20.10 -20.06 20.71
N TYR A 378 19.67 -18.84 20.40
CA TYR A 378 20.52 -17.65 20.48
C TYR A 378 20.98 -17.34 21.92
N TYR A 379 20.10 -17.44 22.91
CA TYR A 379 20.49 -17.23 24.31
C TYR A 379 21.47 -18.30 24.83
N ARG A 380 21.35 -19.56 24.40
CA ARG A 380 22.32 -20.62 24.73
C ARG A 380 23.68 -20.33 24.13
N ALA A 381 23.73 -20.04 22.82
CA ALA A 381 24.97 -19.68 22.13
C ALA A 381 25.64 -18.45 22.76
N PHE A 382 24.85 -17.44 23.16
CA PHE A 382 25.34 -16.29 23.89
C PHE A 382 26.00 -16.66 25.22
N LEU A 383 25.36 -17.52 26.03
CA LEU A 383 25.88 -17.93 27.34
C LEU A 383 27.11 -18.84 27.25
N GLU A 384 27.18 -19.69 26.24
CA GLU A 384 28.33 -20.56 25.98
C GLU A 384 29.58 -19.72 25.66
N ALA A 385 29.43 -18.72 24.79
CA ALA A 385 30.53 -17.83 24.43
C ALA A 385 30.84 -16.78 25.51
N ASN A 386 29.84 -16.32 26.28
CA ASN A 386 29.94 -15.15 27.14
C ASN A 386 29.35 -15.35 28.57
N PRO A 387 29.80 -16.36 29.34
CA PRO A 387 29.16 -16.74 30.61
C PRO A 387 29.21 -15.67 31.72
N LYS A 388 30.16 -14.72 31.63
CA LYS A 388 30.38 -13.64 32.59
C LYS A 388 29.89 -12.26 32.10
N HIS A 389 29.30 -12.18 30.91
CA HIS A 389 28.83 -10.91 30.35
C HIS A 389 27.71 -10.29 31.20
N PRO A 390 27.58 -8.95 31.29
CA PRO A 390 26.52 -8.30 32.08
C PRO A 390 25.09 -8.77 31.76
N LEU A 391 24.86 -9.18 30.51
CA LEU A 391 23.56 -9.70 30.04
C LEU A 391 23.34 -11.19 30.32
N ALA A 392 24.34 -11.93 30.84
CA ALA A 392 24.23 -13.36 31.12
C ALA A 392 23.10 -13.69 32.10
N GLY A 393 22.89 -12.85 33.12
CA GLY A 393 21.75 -13.01 34.04
C GLY A 393 20.40 -12.88 33.33
N SER A 394 20.27 -11.96 32.37
CA SER A 394 19.06 -11.79 31.57
C SER A 394 18.81 -12.98 30.64
N ALA A 395 19.85 -13.47 29.97
CA ALA A 395 19.75 -14.65 29.09
C ALA A 395 19.36 -15.91 29.87
N ARG A 396 19.93 -16.14 31.07
CA ARG A 396 19.54 -17.27 31.94
C ARG A 396 18.07 -17.17 32.37
N ARG A 397 17.59 -15.97 32.71
CA ARG A 397 16.18 -15.76 33.04
C ARG A 397 15.27 -16.06 31.85
N ALA A 398 15.63 -15.60 30.65
CA ALA A 398 14.87 -15.89 29.44
C ALA A 398 14.81 -17.40 29.15
N LEU A 399 15.91 -18.13 29.32
CA LEU A 399 15.94 -19.59 29.16
C LEU A 399 15.17 -20.34 30.24
N ALA A 400 15.13 -19.81 31.47
CA ALA A 400 14.39 -20.40 32.58
C ALA A 400 12.88 -20.13 32.51
N GLN A 401 12.43 -19.22 31.65
CA GLN A 401 11.01 -19.01 31.44
C GLN A 401 10.42 -20.21 30.68
N GLU A 402 9.51 -20.91 31.33
CA GLU A 402 8.69 -21.93 30.69
C GLU A 402 7.72 -21.26 29.73
N GLY A 403 7.86 -21.58 28.44
CA GLY A 403 6.91 -21.16 27.42
C GLY A 403 5.56 -21.82 27.69
N LYS A 404 4.52 -21.01 27.88
CA LYS A 404 3.14 -21.51 28.01
C LYS A 404 2.33 -21.09 26.81
N LEU A 405 1.57 -22.03 26.26
CA LEU A 405 0.60 -21.79 25.21
C LEU A 405 -0.75 -22.34 25.67
N GLU A 406 -1.77 -21.52 25.56
CA GLU A 406 -3.15 -21.91 25.81
C GLU A 406 -4.00 -21.55 24.60
N VAL A 407 -4.94 -22.44 24.27
CA VAL A 407 -6.00 -22.19 23.29
C VAL A 407 -7.34 -22.38 24.00
N ARG A 408 -8.21 -21.38 23.91
CA ARG A 408 -9.56 -21.43 24.47
C ARG A 408 -10.57 -21.21 23.35
N LEU A 409 -11.56 -22.08 23.27
CA LEU A 409 -12.67 -21.90 22.36
C LEU A 409 -13.61 -20.82 22.92
N VAL A 410 -13.78 -19.74 22.16
CA VAL A 410 -14.65 -18.61 22.52
C VAL A 410 -16.06 -18.84 21.96
N ALA A 411 -16.15 -19.14 20.67
CA ALA A 411 -17.41 -19.35 19.97
C ALA A 411 -17.26 -20.30 18.78
N LEU A 412 -18.38 -20.83 18.29
CA LEU A 412 -18.46 -21.63 17.08
C LEU A 412 -19.45 -20.98 16.11
N LEU A 413 -18.91 -20.44 15.02
CA LEU A 413 -19.65 -19.59 14.10
C LEU A 413 -19.98 -20.35 12.80
N LEU A 414 -21.08 -20.01 12.14
CA LEU A 414 -21.35 -20.46 10.77
C LEU A 414 -20.84 -19.49 9.70
N ARG A 415 -20.56 -18.25 10.13
CA ARG A 415 -20.01 -17.17 9.31
C ARG A 415 -18.94 -16.43 10.12
N PRO A 416 -17.87 -15.91 9.49
CA PRO A 416 -16.81 -15.18 10.20
C PRO A 416 -17.29 -14.00 11.06
N ASP A 417 -18.42 -13.40 10.70
CA ASP A 417 -19.04 -12.23 11.33
C ASP A 417 -20.31 -12.57 12.16
N GLY A 418 -20.64 -13.86 12.30
CA GLY A 418 -21.86 -14.32 12.96
C GLY A 418 -21.75 -14.51 14.48
N PRO A 419 -22.86 -14.75 15.18
CA PRO A 419 -22.86 -15.14 16.60
C PRO A 419 -22.52 -16.64 16.78
N ASP A 420 -22.31 -17.07 18.03
CA ASP A 420 -22.25 -18.51 18.36
C ASP A 420 -23.57 -19.17 17.93
N ALA A 421 -23.46 -20.25 17.16
CA ALA A 421 -24.57 -20.81 16.41
C ALA A 421 -25.00 -22.20 16.90
N ARG A 422 -24.74 -22.56 18.16
CA ARG A 422 -25.23 -23.82 18.75
C ARG A 422 -26.77 -23.86 18.80
N PRO A 423 -27.41 -25.02 18.55
CA PRO A 423 -26.83 -26.31 18.15
C PRO A 423 -26.53 -26.39 16.63
N PHE A 424 -25.71 -27.36 16.21
CA PHE A 424 -25.24 -27.48 14.84
C PHE A 424 -26.04 -28.47 14.00
N ARG A 425 -25.95 -28.35 12.67
CA ARG A 425 -26.68 -29.16 11.69
C ARG A 425 -25.76 -29.83 10.68
N ALA A 426 -26.21 -30.95 10.13
CA ALA A 426 -25.54 -31.64 9.04
C ALA A 426 -25.35 -30.71 7.82
N GLY A 427 -24.14 -30.71 7.26
CA GLY A 427 -23.76 -29.90 6.10
C GLY A 427 -23.15 -28.53 6.44
N GLU A 428 -23.17 -28.11 7.70
CA GLU A 428 -22.66 -26.80 8.14
C GLU A 428 -21.13 -26.76 8.17
N VAL A 429 -20.57 -25.59 7.84
CA VAL A 429 -19.15 -25.28 8.06
C VAL A 429 -19.04 -24.50 9.36
N LEU A 430 -18.27 -25.03 10.30
CA LEU A 430 -18.02 -24.41 11.59
C LEU A 430 -16.69 -23.65 11.54
N PHE A 431 -16.70 -22.39 11.91
CA PHE A 431 -15.53 -21.55 12.10
C PHE A 431 -15.30 -21.32 13.60
N PRO A 432 -14.31 -21.98 14.22
CA PRO A 432 -14.01 -21.79 15.63
C PRO A 432 -13.37 -20.43 15.88
N GLN A 433 -13.98 -19.59 16.70
CA GLN A 433 -13.33 -18.41 17.25
C GLN A 433 -12.56 -18.82 18.50
N VAL A 434 -11.26 -18.56 18.53
CA VAL A 434 -10.39 -18.95 19.64
C VAL A 434 -9.66 -17.75 20.22
N ARG A 435 -9.38 -17.84 21.52
CA ARG A 435 -8.47 -16.96 22.23
C ARG A 435 -7.19 -17.72 22.51
N LEU A 436 -6.09 -17.20 21.97
CA LEU A 436 -4.75 -17.76 22.09
C LEU A 436 -4.00 -16.94 23.13
N VAL A 437 -3.37 -17.61 24.10
CA VAL A 437 -2.57 -16.95 25.14
C VAL A 437 -1.17 -17.57 25.15
N GLY A 438 -0.16 -16.71 25.19
CA GLY A 438 1.25 -17.07 25.21
C GLY A 438 2.01 -16.37 26.33
N SER A 439 2.97 -17.06 26.94
CA SER A 439 3.90 -16.50 27.92
C SER A 439 5.33 -16.92 27.60
N PRO A 440 6.32 -16.00 27.56
CA PRO A 440 6.19 -14.55 27.77
C PRO A 440 5.51 -13.81 26.60
N TYR A 441 5.48 -14.43 25.42
CA TYR A 441 4.78 -13.95 24.22
C TYR A 441 4.17 -15.14 23.49
N LEU A 442 3.24 -14.85 22.59
CA LEU A 442 2.65 -15.82 21.68
C LEU A 442 3.72 -16.34 20.72
N SER A 443 3.85 -17.66 20.60
CA SER A 443 4.82 -18.27 19.70
C SER A 443 4.25 -18.43 18.29
N GLN A 444 5.04 -18.25 17.24
CA GLN A 444 4.57 -18.44 15.86
C GLN A 444 4.31 -19.93 15.57
N GLN A 445 3.04 -20.35 15.69
CA GLN A 445 2.57 -21.71 15.45
C GLN A 445 1.40 -21.71 14.46
N PRO A 446 1.18 -22.79 13.70
CA PRO A 446 -0.05 -22.94 12.92
C PRO A 446 -1.25 -23.14 13.84
N LEU A 447 -2.37 -22.50 13.49
CA LEU A 447 -3.68 -22.78 14.09
C LEU A 447 -4.40 -23.79 13.22
N SER A 448 -4.68 -24.96 13.78
CA SER A 448 -5.29 -26.07 13.06
C SER A 448 -6.57 -26.55 13.73
N VAL A 449 -7.48 -27.04 12.90
CA VAL A 449 -8.76 -27.58 13.32
C VAL A 449 -8.90 -28.97 12.73
N ARG A 450 -9.33 -29.93 13.55
CA ARG A 450 -9.67 -31.28 13.14
C ARG A 450 -11.09 -31.60 13.58
N LEU A 451 -11.85 -32.22 12.69
CA LEU A 451 -13.12 -32.84 13.03
C LEU A 451 -12.88 -34.34 13.16
N LEU A 452 -13.22 -34.90 14.32
CA LEU A 452 -13.08 -36.33 14.61
C LEU A 452 -14.46 -36.98 14.70
N ASP A 453 -14.57 -38.22 14.25
CA ASP A 453 -15.72 -39.08 14.50
C ASP A 453 -15.78 -39.54 15.98
N ALA A 454 -16.82 -40.31 16.33
CA ALA A 454 -17.02 -40.83 17.68
C ALA A 454 -15.92 -41.84 18.12
N GLN A 455 -15.19 -42.43 17.18
CA GLN A 455 -14.10 -43.36 17.39
C GLN A 455 -12.72 -42.67 17.40
N GLY A 456 -12.67 -41.36 17.17
CA GLY A 456 -11.44 -40.56 17.11
C GLY A 456 -10.77 -40.51 15.73
N GLY A 457 -11.39 -41.07 14.69
CA GLY A 457 -10.95 -40.98 13.30
C GLY A 457 -11.11 -39.56 12.75
N ALA A 458 -10.09 -39.06 12.04
CA ALA A 458 -10.13 -37.70 11.48
C ALA A 458 -10.98 -37.67 10.19
N LEU A 459 -12.04 -36.87 10.20
CA LEU A 459 -12.95 -36.69 9.06
C LEU A 459 -12.59 -35.46 8.22
N ALA A 460 -12.06 -34.42 8.85
CA ALA A 460 -11.62 -33.21 8.18
C ALA A 460 -10.47 -32.57 8.96
N GLN A 461 -9.58 -31.88 8.25
CA GLN A 461 -8.51 -31.10 8.85
C GLN A 461 -8.23 -29.86 8.02
N ALA A 462 -7.99 -28.74 8.70
CA ALA A 462 -7.55 -27.50 8.08
C ALA A 462 -6.54 -26.81 8.99
N SER A 463 -5.64 -26.02 8.42
CA SER A 463 -4.58 -25.32 9.14
C SER A 463 -4.27 -23.99 8.47
N LYS A 464 -3.98 -22.97 9.26
CA LYS A 464 -3.50 -21.67 8.77
C LYS A 464 -2.34 -21.14 9.61
N LYS A 465 -1.47 -20.37 8.97
CA LYS A 465 -0.50 -19.54 9.67
C LYS A 465 -1.21 -18.32 10.26
N ILE A 466 -0.74 -17.86 11.41
CA ILE A 466 -1.22 -16.64 12.05
C ILE A 466 -0.10 -15.62 12.03
N ALA A 467 -0.44 -14.38 11.71
CA ALA A 467 0.45 -13.24 11.83
C ALA A 467 -0.02 -12.35 12.98
N PHE A 468 0.92 -11.89 13.79
CA PHE A 468 0.66 -10.97 14.89
C PHE A 468 1.87 -10.06 15.09
N ARG A 469 1.66 -8.91 15.74
CA ARG A 469 2.70 -7.92 15.99
C ARG A 469 3.67 -8.40 17.06
N ALA A 470 4.85 -7.80 17.12
CA ALA A 470 5.77 -8.03 18.24
C ALA A 470 5.07 -7.75 19.58
N PHE A 471 5.53 -8.40 20.65
CA PHE A 471 5.00 -8.29 22.01
C PHE A 471 3.59 -8.85 22.23
N THR A 472 3.00 -9.52 21.24
CA THR A 472 1.68 -10.14 21.40
C THR A 472 1.74 -11.25 22.44
N THR A 473 0.95 -11.13 23.50
CA THR A 473 0.77 -12.17 24.54
C THR A 473 -0.58 -12.86 24.44
N GLU A 474 -1.55 -12.22 23.79
CA GLU A 474 -2.90 -12.72 23.61
C GLU A 474 -3.44 -12.29 22.24
N LEU A 475 -4.18 -13.18 21.59
CA LEU A 475 -4.81 -12.92 20.30
C LEU A 475 -6.12 -13.67 20.18
N GLU A 476 -7.20 -12.98 19.81
CA GLU A 476 -8.41 -13.63 19.32
C GLU A 476 -8.31 -13.84 17.81
N GLU A 477 -8.59 -15.05 17.36
CA GLU A 477 -8.39 -15.46 15.98
C GLU A 477 -9.50 -16.41 15.52
N LEU A 478 -9.88 -16.30 14.24
CA LEU A 478 -10.84 -17.22 13.65
C LEU A 478 -10.11 -18.41 13.02
N ALA A 479 -10.28 -19.60 13.58
CA ALA A 479 -9.66 -20.81 13.04
C ALA A 479 -10.27 -21.22 11.68
N PRO A 480 -9.55 -22.00 10.86
CA PRO A 480 -10.08 -22.52 9.61
C PRO A 480 -11.39 -23.30 9.78
N GLY A 481 -12.30 -23.16 8.80
CA GLY A 481 -13.60 -23.81 8.84
C GLY A 481 -13.52 -25.32 8.62
N VAL A 482 -14.37 -26.08 9.31
CA VAL A 482 -14.55 -27.54 9.10
C VAL A 482 -16.01 -27.89 8.86
N LYS A 483 -16.27 -28.76 7.88
CA LYS A 483 -17.63 -29.15 7.50
C LYS A 483 -18.11 -30.35 8.31
N LEU A 484 -19.30 -30.27 8.90
CA LEU A 484 -20.03 -31.39 9.47
C LEU A 484 -20.68 -32.21 8.34
N PRO A 485 -20.25 -33.45 8.08
CA PRO A 485 -20.67 -34.17 6.88
C PRO A 485 -22.10 -34.69 6.96
N ALA A 486 -22.53 -35.16 8.12
CA ALA A 486 -23.82 -35.81 8.32
C ALA A 486 -24.36 -35.52 9.74
N GLU A 487 -25.53 -36.06 10.02
CA GLU A 487 -26.08 -36.11 11.38
C GLU A 487 -25.24 -37.06 12.24
N GLY A 488 -24.98 -36.69 13.49
CA GLY A 488 -24.23 -37.53 14.41
C GLY A 488 -23.42 -36.76 15.45
N ARG A 489 -22.58 -37.50 16.18
CA ARG A 489 -21.69 -36.97 17.21
C ARG A 489 -20.27 -36.87 16.69
N TYR A 490 -19.63 -35.75 17.00
CA TYR A 490 -18.27 -35.44 16.56
C TYR A 490 -17.47 -34.83 17.71
N VAL A 491 -16.15 -34.79 17.55
CA VAL A 491 -15.28 -33.99 18.42
C VAL A 491 -14.52 -32.99 17.55
N LEU A 492 -14.69 -31.71 17.87
CA LEU A 492 -13.87 -30.65 17.30
C LEU A 492 -12.61 -30.51 18.12
N GLU A 493 -11.45 -30.68 17.49
CA GLU A 493 -10.15 -30.45 18.09
C GLU A 493 -9.52 -29.20 17.45
N VAL A 494 -9.29 -28.16 18.24
CA VAL A 494 -8.56 -26.96 17.80
C VAL A 494 -7.19 -26.97 18.47
N ARG A 495 -6.13 -26.83 17.68
CA ARG A 495 -4.74 -26.91 18.14
C ARG A 495 -3.95 -25.67 17.75
N TYR A 496 -3.12 -25.22 18.67
CA TYR A 496 -2.13 -24.16 18.45
C TYR A 496 -0.79 -24.59 19.07
N GLY A 497 0.12 -25.11 18.25
CA GLY A 497 1.31 -25.82 18.73
C GLY A 497 0.92 -27.05 19.57
N GLU A 498 1.45 -27.12 20.78
CA GLU A 498 1.13 -28.17 21.77
C GLU A 498 -0.20 -27.92 22.51
N ALA A 499 -0.76 -26.70 22.44
CA ALA A 499 -2.02 -26.37 23.09
C ALA A 499 -3.19 -26.96 22.31
N VAL A 500 -4.09 -27.67 23.00
CA VAL A 500 -5.25 -28.33 22.38
C VAL A 500 -6.52 -28.07 23.20
N VAL A 501 -7.59 -27.70 22.51
CA VAL A 501 -8.95 -27.69 23.07
C VAL A 501 -9.83 -28.66 22.28
N ARG A 502 -10.60 -29.49 22.99
CA ARG A 502 -11.54 -30.44 22.42
C ARG A 502 -12.96 -30.07 22.85
N GLN A 503 -13.85 -29.95 21.87
CA GLN A 503 -15.26 -29.64 22.08
C GLN A 503 -16.12 -30.75 21.47
N PRO A 504 -16.85 -31.53 22.27
CA PRO A 504 -17.88 -32.44 21.75
C PRO A 504 -18.95 -31.66 21.00
N LEU A 505 -19.37 -32.18 19.86
CA LEU A 505 -20.40 -31.63 18.99
C LEU A 505 -21.47 -32.67 18.70
N GLU A 506 -22.70 -32.18 18.53
CA GLU A 506 -23.83 -32.95 18.00
C GLU A 506 -24.39 -32.19 16.80
N ALA A 507 -24.41 -32.85 15.64
CA ALA A 507 -24.99 -32.36 14.41
C ALA A 507 -26.38 -32.98 14.25
N LEU A 508 -27.40 -32.14 14.26
CA LEU A 508 -28.78 -32.52 14.01
C LEU A 508 -29.07 -32.57 12.49
N PRO A 509 -30.24 -33.03 12.04
CA PRO A 509 -30.61 -32.99 10.62
C PRO A 509 -30.45 -31.59 10.00
N ALA A 510 -30.13 -31.53 8.71
CA ALA A 510 -29.92 -30.27 7.98
C ALA A 510 -31.12 -29.30 8.12
N SER A 511 -30.85 -28.00 8.21
CA SER A 511 -31.84 -26.94 8.36
C SER A 511 -31.83 -25.99 7.17
N LEU A 512 -33.00 -25.71 6.60
CA LEU A 512 -33.14 -24.74 5.51
C LEU A 512 -32.97 -23.31 6.00
N ALA A 513 -33.49 -22.97 7.18
CA ALA A 513 -33.33 -21.65 7.80
C ALA A 513 -31.86 -21.29 7.97
N ARG A 514 -31.05 -22.24 8.43
CA ARG A 514 -29.61 -22.03 8.66
C ARG A 514 -28.80 -21.99 7.36
N GLN A 515 -29.20 -22.76 6.34
CA GLN A 515 -28.61 -22.65 5.00
C GLN A 515 -28.83 -21.26 4.39
N LEU A 516 -30.03 -20.68 4.55
CA LEU A 516 -30.31 -19.31 4.10
C LEU A 516 -29.45 -18.29 4.85
N TYR A 517 -29.33 -18.42 6.18
CA TYR A 517 -28.47 -17.55 6.99
C TYR A 517 -27.00 -17.56 6.54
N VAL A 518 -26.44 -18.74 6.28
CA VAL A 518 -25.05 -18.90 5.79
C VAL A 518 -24.84 -18.25 4.43
N LEU A 519 -25.86 -18.29 3.57
CA LEU A 519 -25.86 -17.62 2.26
C LEU A 519 -26.08 -16.10 2.36
N GLY A 520 -26.30 -15.56 3.55
CA GLY A 520 -26.64 -14.15 3.75
C GLY A 520 -28.03 -13.80 3.25
N LEU A 521 -28.91 -14.79 3.09
CA LEU A 521 -30.29 -14.60 2.65
C LEU A 521 -31.18 -14.37 3.86
N GLU A 522 -31.89 -13.26 3.84
CA GLU A 522 -32.84 -12.87 4.88
C GLU A 522 -34.26 -12.87 4.28
N PRO A 523 -35.06 -13.92 4.52
CA PRO A 523 -36.44 -13.95 4.06
C PRO A 523 -37.23 -12.78 4.64
N ARG A 524 -37.79 -11.92 3.79
CA ARG A 524 -38.54 -10.73 4.18
C ARG A 524 -40.01 -10.84 3.81
N GLY A 525 -40.90 -10.40 4.70
CA GLY A 525 -42.33 -10.31 4.43
C GLY A 525 -42.66 -9.17 3.47
N SER A 526 -43.93 -9.06 3.07
CA SER A 526 -44.36 -8.00 2.12
C SER A 526 -44.22 -6.57 2.68
N ASN A 527 -44.00 -6.43 3.99
CA ASN A 527 -43.67 -5.16 4.66
C ASN A 527 -42.16 -4.81 4.62
N GLY A 528 -41.33 -5.64 3.99
CA GLY A 528 -39.88 -5.47 3.88
C GLY A 528 -39.09 -5.87 5.14
N MET A 529 -39.77 -6.29 6.21
CA MET A 529 -39.14 -6.72 7.46
C MET A 529 -38.73 -8.19 7.40
N PRO A 530 -37.66 -8.60 8.10
CA PRO A 530 -37.27 -10.00 8.23
C PRO A 530 -38.40 -10.85 8.84
N LEU A 531 -38.60 -12.06 8.33
CA LEU A 531 -39.61 -12.99 8.87
C LEU A 531 -39.22 -13.54 10.24
N LEU A 532 -37.92 -13.62 10.51
CA LEU A 532 -37.33 -14.14 11.74
C LEU A 532 -36.08 -13.35 12.09
N GLU A 533 -35.84 -13.19 13.38
CA GLU A 533 -34.58 -12.71 13.91
C GLU A 533 -33.48 -13.77 13.73
N VAL A 534 -32.20 -13.34 13.72
CA VAL A 534 -31.06 -14.27 13.57
C VAL A 534 -31.05 -15.35 14.66
N ALA A 535 -31.39 -15.00 15.89
CA ALA A 535 -31.49 -15.95 17.00
C ALA A 535 -32.57 -17.03 16.76
N GLU A 536 -33.69 -16.67 16.13
CA GLU A 536 -34.77 -17.60 15.80
C GLU A 536 -34.38 -18.52 14.64
N LEU A 537 -33.71 -17.97 13.60
CA LEU A 537 -33.19 -18.75 12.46
C LEU A 537 -32.18 -19.80 12.90
N LEU A 538 -31.28 -19.43 13.81
CA LEU A 538 -30.24 -20.33 14.32
C LEU A 538 -30.77 -21.34 15.35
N GLY A 539 -31.96 -21.10 15.94
CA GLY A 539 -32.54 -21.91 16.99
C GLY A 539 -32.98 -23.32 16.56
N LEU A 540 -33.40 -24.12 17.56
CA LEU A 540 -33.88 -25.49 17.32
C LEU A 540 -35.13 -25.54 16.42
N GLU A 541 -36.01 -24.55 16.56
CA GLU A 541 -37.29 -24.47 15.86
C GLU A 541 -37.26 -23.59 14.60
N GLY A 542 -36.09 -23.11 14.17
CA GLY A 542 -35.95 -22.14 13.08
C GLY A 542 -36.67 -22.54 11.80
N ASP A 543 -36.52 -23.79 11.34
CA ASP A 543 -37.24 -24.29 10.16
C ASP A 543 -38.76 -24.29 10.34
N ARG A 544 -39.25 -24.65 11.53
CA ARG A 544 -40.69 -24.67 11.83
C ARG A 544 -41.25 -23.24 11.84
N LEU A 545 -40.57 -22.33 12.52
CA LEU A 545 -40.97 -20.92 12.61
C LEU A 545 -40.92 -20.26 11.23
N LEU A 546 -39.88 -20.53 10.43
CA LEU A 546 -39.75 -19.97 9.09
C LEU A 546 -40.89 -20.41 8.20
N LEU A 547 -41.21 -21.70 8.19
CA LEU A 547 -42.34 -22.24 7.42
C LEU A 547 -43.68 -21.67 7.90
N GLN A 548 -43.88 -21.52 9.21
CA GLN A 548 -45.09 -20.93 9.79
C GLN A 548 -45.27 -19.46 9.37
N LYS A 549 -44.20 -18.66 9.42
CA LYS A 549 -44.22 -17.25 9.00
C LYS A 549 -44.46 -17.12 7.50
N LEU A 550 -43.81 -17.97 6.70
CA LEU A 550 -43.98 -18.02 5.26
C LEU A 550 -45.42 -18.40 4.85
N GLU A 551 -46.00 -19.38 5.54
CA GLU A 551 -47.40 -19.79 5.34
C GLU A 551 -48.37 -18.62 5.62
N ALA A 552 -48.12 -17.86 6.68
CA ALA A 552 -48.94 -16.69 7.03
C ALA A 552 -48.86 -15.59 5.96
N GLU A 553 -47.66 -15.23 5.50
CA GLU A 553 -47.45 -14.25 4.43
C GLU A 553 -48.14 -14.68 3.12
N PHE A 554 -48.01 -15.95 2.74
CA PHE A 554 -48.58 -16.45 1.50
C PHE A 554 -50.11 -16.46 1.55
N LYS A 555 -50.69 -16.89 2.66
CA LYS A 555 -52.15 -16.86 2.87
C LYS A 555 -52.68 -15.43 2.91
N ALA A 556 -51.93 -14.48 3.48
CA ALA A 556 -52.30 -13.07 3.51
C ALA A 556 -52.28 -12.45 2.09
N ALA A 557 -51.34 -12.85 1.23
CA ALA A 557 -51.24 -12.35 -0.14
C ALA A 557 -52.23 -13.00 -1.13
N ALA A 558 -52.78 -14.18 -0.80
CA ALA A 558 -53.61 -14.97 -1.70
C ALA A 558 -54.87 -14.24 -2.23
N PRO A 559 -55.66 -13.47 -1.43
CA PRO A 559 -56.81 -12.73 -1.94
C PRO A 559 -56.43 -11.71 -3.01
N THR A 560 -55.34 -10.97 -2.79
CA THR A 560 -54.82 -9.98 -3.75
C THR A 560 -54.33 -10.64 -5.03
N ALA A 561 -53.66 -11.79 -4.91
CA ALA A 561 -53.22 -12.57 -6.07
C ALA A 561 -54.39 -13.10 -6.90
N ALA A 562 -55.50 -13.50 -6.26
CA ALA A 562 -56.70 -13.98 -6.96
C ALA A 562 -57.37 -12.89 -7.83
N LEU A 563 -57.24 -11.62 -7.44
CA LEU A 563 -57.74 -10.47 -8.21
C LEU A 563 -56.88 -10.17 -9.45
N ASN A 564 -55.66 -10.71 -9.54
CA ASN A 564 -54.78 -10.51 -10.69
C ASN A 564 -55.00 -11.62 -11.74
N PRO A 565 -55.48 -11.30 -12.96
CA PRO A 565 -55.78 -12.30 -13.99
C PRO A 565 -54.58 -13.17 -14.40
N ARG A 566 -53.35 -12.68 -14.26
CA ARG A 566 -52.14 -13.47 -14.59
C ARG A 566 -51.81 -14.50 -13.50
N LEU A 567 -52.18 -14.25 -12.25
CA LEU A 567 -51.86 -15.10 -11.10
C LEU A 567 -53.00 -16.09 -10.79
N SER A 568 -54.21 -15.83 -11.28
CA SER A 568 -55.39 -16.69 -11.13
C SER A 568 -55.59 -17.69 -12.27
N GLN A 569 -54.85 -17.58 -13.38
CA GLN A 569 -54.86 -18.59 -14.44
C GLN A 569 -54.01 -19.82 -14.06
N PRO A 570 -54.44 -21.04 -14.43
CA PRO A 570 -53.65 -22.25 -14.23
C PRO A 570 -52.30 -22.22 -14.97
N LEU A 571 -51.25 -22.69 -14.31
CA LEU A 571 -49.92 -22.85 -14.90
C LEU A 571 -49.96 -23.91 -16.01
N LYS A 572 -49.32 -23.60 -17.14
CA LYS A 572 -49.35 -24.44 -18.35
C LYS A 572 -48.34 -25.60 -18.33
N ALA A 573 -47.30 -25.51 -17.50
CA ALA A 573 -46.20 -26.46 -17.46
C ALA A 573 -45.55 -26.49 -16.06
N GLY A 574 -44.67 -27.47 -15.82
CA GLY A 574 -43.93 -27.61 -14.56
C GLY A 574 -44.66 -28.48 -13.51
N PRO A 575 -44.05 -28.65 -12.32
CA PRO A 575 -44.55 -29.56 -11.27
C PRO A 575 -45.89 -29.14 -10.66
N TYR A 576 -46.34 -27.91 -10.94
CA TYR A 576 -47.59 -27.33 -10.45
C TYR A 576 -48.60 -27.03 -11.57
N ALA A 577 -48.43 -27.63 -12.76
CA ALA A 577 -49.34 -27.45 -13.89
C ALA A 577 -50.80 -27.76 -13.50
N GLY A 578 -51.73 -26.94 -13.99
CA GLY A 578 -53.16 -27.04 -13.65
C GLY A 578 -53.58 -26.35 -12.35
N GLN A 579 -52.64 -25.86 -11.52
CA GLN A 579 -52.93 -24.97 -10.39
C GLN A 579 -52.55 -23.52 -10.75
N SER A 580 -53.27 -22.54 -10.20
CA SER A 580 -52.89 -21.13 -10.29
C SER A 580 -51.95 -20.70 -9.16
N VAL A 581 -51.20 -19.61 -9.35
CA VAL A 581 -50.33 -19.05 -8.30
C VAL A 581 -51.14 -18.63 -7.07
N ALA A 582 -52.33 -18.05 -7.30
CA ALA A 582 -53.26 -17.69 -6.23
C ALA A 582 -53.72 -18.90 -5.41
N GLU A 583 -53.96 -20.06 -6.05
CA GLU A 583 -54.31 -21.30 -5.34
C GLU A 583 -53.15 -21.85 -4.52
N LEU A 584 -51.91 -21.79 -5.05
CA LEU A 584 -50.71 -22.23 -4.34
C LEU A 584 -50.45 -21.36 -3.11
N LEU A 585 -50.59 -20.04 -3.22
CA LEU A 585 -50.51 -19.11 -2.08
C LEU A 585 -51.61 -19.36 -1.04
N ARG A 586 -52.84 -19.62 -1.48
CA ARG A 586 -53.98 -19.89 -0.58
C ARG A 586 -53.81 -21.19 0.21
N LYS A 587 -53.36 -22.26 -0.45
CA LYS A 587 -53.14 -23.56 0.20
C LYS A 587 -51.88 -23.55 1.07
N ALA A 588 -50.82 -22.88 0.59
CA ALA A 588 -49.50 -22.79 1.23
C ALA A 588 -49.02 -24.14 1.78
N GLU A 589 -49.15 -25.20 0.97
CA GLU A 589 -48.81 -26.55 1.40
C GLU A 589 -47.33 -26.64 1.78
N ARG A 590 -47.05 -27.24 2.94
CA ARG A 590 -45.68 -27.34 3.49
C ARG A 590 -44.65 -27.86 2.48
N ARG A 591 -45.00 -28.87 1.68
CA ARG A 591 -44.10 -29.43 0.65
C ARG A 591 -43.71 -28.40 -0.42
N VAL A 592 -44.62 -27.51 -0.78
CA VAL A 592 -44.39 -26.43 -1.75
C VAL A 592 -43.49 -25.35 -1.14
N LEU A 593 -43.76 -24.98 0.11
CA LEU A 593 -42.93 -24.01 0.86
C LEU A 593 -41.48 -24.51 1.03
N GLU A 594 -41.30 -25.78 1.41
CA GLU A 594 -39.97 -26.40 1.53
C GLU A 594 -39.25 -26.48 0.17
N ALA A 595 -39.97 -26.79 -0.92
CA ALA A 595 -39.40 -26.81 -2.27
C ALA A 595 -38.93 -25.41 -2.70
N PHE A 596 -39.71 -24.37 -2.39
CA PHE A 596 -39.33 -22.98 -2.64
C PHE A 596 -38.06 -22.59 -1.88
N LEU A 597 -37.98 -22.87 -0.57
CA LEU A 597 -36.79 -22.56 0.22
C LEU A 597 -35.56 -23.33 -0.26
N ARG A 598 -35.71 -24.61 -0.65
CA ARG A 598 -34.62 -25.39 -1.28
C ARG A 598 -34.16 -24.77 -2.59
N ALA A 599 -35.08 -24.28 -3.42
CA ALA A 599 -34.74 -23.58 -4.65
C ALA A 599 -33.98 -22.28 -4.35
N ALA A 600 -34.40 -21.53 -3.33
CA ALA A 600 -33.70 -20.31 -2.90
C ALA A 600 -32.29 -20.58 -2.38
N VAL A 601 -32.07 -21.68 -1.65
CA VAL A 601 -30.72 -22.12 -1.25
C VAL A 601 -29.86 -22.47 -2.47
N GLN A 602 -30.43 -23.12 -3.48
CA GLN A 602 -29.70 -23.47 -4.71
C GLN A 602 -29.45 -22.28 -5.64
N LYS A 603 -30.35 -21.29 -5.63
CA LYS A 603 -30.31 -20.08 -6.46
C LYS A 603 -30.59 -18.85 -5.58
N PRO A 604 -29.57 -18.34 -4.85
CA PRO A 604 -29.73 -17.23 -3.91
C PRO A 604 -30.40 -15.98 -4.49
N GLN A 605 -30.20 -15.71 -5.79
CA GLN A 605 -30.84 -14.61 -6.52
C GLN A 605 -32.37 -14.69 -6.59
N LEU A 606 -32.99 -15.83 -6.23
CA LEU A 606 -34.44 -15.95 -6.16
C LEU A 606 -35.05 -15.07 -5.06
N LEU A 607 -34.39 -14.99 -3.89
CA LEU A 607 -34.81 -14.11 -2.80
C LEU A 607 -34.29 -12.68 -3.04
N GLY A 608 -32.98 -12.51 -3.25
CA GLY A 608 -32.39 -11.19 -3.57
C GLY A 608 -32.87 -10.08 -2.63
N GLU A 609 -33.37 -8.96 -3.18
CA GLU A 609 -34.03 -7.87 -2.45
C GLU A 609 -35.57 -8.00 -2.42
N ASN A 610 -36.13 -9.07 -3.02
CA ASN A 610 -37.58 -9.25 -3.09
C ASN A 610 -38.13 -9.80 -1.77
N ASP A 611 -39.37 -9.44 -1.45
CA ASP A 611 -40.11 -10.15 -0.41
C ASP A 611 -40.43 -11.59 -0.85
N VAL A 612 -40.70 -12.44 0.14
CA VAL A 612 -40.91 -13.88 -0.08
C VAL A 612 -42.07 -14.19 -1.02
N VAL A 613 -43.11 -13.35 -1.08
CA VAL A 613 -44.28 -13.59 -1.94
C VAL A 613 -43.91 -13.32 -3.40
N ASN A 614 -43.28 -12.18 -3.68
CA ASN A 614 -42.84 -11.84 -5.04
C ASN A 614 -41.75 -12.80 -5.54
N ALA A 615 -40.81 -13.18 -4.68
CA ALA A 615 -39.81 -14.21 -4.98
C ALA A 615 -40.47 -15.55 -5.34
N PHE A 616 -41.50 -15.96 -4.60
CA PHE A 616 -42.25 -17.19 -4.87
C PHE A 616 -43.02 -17.15 -6.19
N VAL A 617 -43.73 -16.05 -6.47
CA VAL A 617 -44.46 -15.85 -7.74
C VAL A 617 -43.49 -16.00 -8.92
N ASN A 618 -42.34 -15.33 -8.85
CA ASN A 618 -41.30 -15.39 -9.87
C ASN A 618 -40.71 -16.80 -10.03
N TRP A 619 -40.54 -17.53 -8.93
CA TRP A 619 -40.03 -18.90 -8.94
C TRP A 619 -41.01 -19.88 -9.60
N VAL A 620 -42.31 -19.77 -9.30
CA VAL A 620 -43.33 -20.68 -9.84
C VAL A 620 -43.64 -20.42 -11.32
N GLN A 621 -43.48 -19.17 -11.78
CA GLN A 621 -43.75 -18.80 -13.18
C GLN A 621 -42.61 -19.12 -14.15
N LYS A 622 -41.39 -19.36 -13.64
CA LYS A 622 -40.21 -19.76 -14.42
C LYS A 622 -40.06 -21.27 -14.42
#